data_AF-A0AAV2ZVF6-F1
#
_entry.id   AF-A0AAV2ZVF6-F1
#
_cell.length_a   1.000
_cell.length_b   1.000
_cell.length_c   1.000
_cell.angle_alpha   90.00
_cell.angle_beta   90.00
_cell.angle_gamma   90.00
#
_symmetry.space_group_name_H-M   'P 1'
#
loop_
_entity.id
_entity.type
_entity.pdbx_description
1 polymer ?
#
loop_
_entity_poly.entity_id
_entity_poly.type
_entity_poly.pdbx_seq_one_letter_code
_entity_poly.pdbx_strand_id
1 'polypeptide(L)'
;MKILSVYILCLLVALSLALCPVPAEVKDDEGNKLCAPLYADSSVYYEDCCAGDYLDVKPGEDVPYIALRFNNRISSLVVATRCELTVWSKKPKDGTTKKFSSGAYPRLAEVKKGLLGNWDDSISSYYCKCN
;
A
#
# COMPACT_ATOMS: atom_id res chain seq x y z
N MET A 1 37.98 5.59 -17.17
CA MET A 1 37.13 4.40 -16.93
C MET A 1 36.61 4.28 -15.50
N LYS A 2 37.39 4.56 -14.44
CA LYS A 2 36.88 4.58 -13.04
C LYS A 2 35.81 5.65 -12.79
N ILE A 3 35.97 6.82 -13.41
CA ILE A 3 35.06 7.97 -13.24
C ILE A 3 33.67 7.68 -13.83
N LEU A 4 33.59 7.05 -15.01
CA LEU A 4 32.31 6.64 -15.61
C LEU A 4 31.56 5.62 -14.74
N SER A 5 32.30 4.70 -14.09
CA SER A 5 31.72 3.67 -13.23
C SER A 5 31.09 4.25 -11.95
N VAL A 6 31.65 5.34 -11.41
CA VAL A 6 31.11 6.03 -10.23
C VAL A 6 29.82 6.78 -10.57
N TYR A 7 29.75 7.41 -11.75
CA TYR A 7 28.53 8.09 -12.20
C TYR A 7 27.38 7.13 -12.52
N ILE A 8 27.67 5.97 -13.13
CA ILE A 8 26.67 4.92 -13.41
C ILE A 8 26.14 4.32 -12.09
N LEU A 9 27.01 4.08 -11.10
CA LEU A 9 26.61 3.57 -9.80
C LEU A 9 25.75 4.59 -9.02
N CYS A 10 26.06 5.88 -9.10
CA CYS A 10 25.28 6.94 -8.46
C CYS A 10 23.91 7.15 -9.13
N LEU A 11 23.82 6.98 -10.47
CA LEU A 11 22.56 7.02 -11.21
C LEU A 11 21.63 5.84 -10.84
N LEU A 12 22.20 4.65 -10.63
CA LEU A 12 21.44 3.46 -10.22
C LEU A 12 20.90 3.58 -8.78
N VAL A 13 21.64 4.26 -7.88
CA VAL A 13 21.21 4.52 -6.50
C VAL A 13 20.18 5.65 -6.41
N ALA A 14 20.18 6.60 -7.35
CA ALA A 14 19.16 7.67 -7.39
C ALA A 14 17.77 7.19 -7.83
N LEU A 15 17.66 6.00 -8.45
CA LEU A 15 16.40 5.38 -8.84
C LEU A 15 15.70 4.64 -7.68
N SER A 16 16.33 4.51 -6.52
CA SER A 16 15.76 3.84 -5.34
C SER A 16 15.22 4.79 -4.27
N LEU A 17 14.87 6.03 -4.63
CA LEU A 17 14.06 6.90 -3.77
C LEU A 17 12.62 6.40 -3.87
N ALA A 18 12.11 5.73 -2.84
CA ALA A 18 10.97 4.80 -2.91
C ALA A 18 9.61 5.49 -3.09
N LEU A 19 9.41 6.07 -4.26
CA LEU A 19 8.07 6.22 -4.83
C LEU A 19 7.37 4.86 -4.76
N CYS A 20 6.14 4.86 -4.23
CA CYS A 20 5.30 3.67 -4.19
C CYS A 20 5.32 2.92 -5.53
N PRO A 21 5.30 1.57 -5.52
CA PRO A 21 5.31 0.80 -6.75
C PRO A 21 4.17 1.24 -7.65
N VAL A 22 4.42 1.31 -8.96
CA VAL A 22 3.35 1.65 -9.90
C VAL A 22 2.33 0.50 -9.94
N PRO A 23 1.02 0.77 -10.04
CA PRO A 23 -0.02 -0.26 -10.01
C PRO A 23 0.13 -1.40 -11.03
N ALA A 24 0.85 -1.18 -12.13
CA ALA A 24 1.08 -2.19 -13.17
C ALA A 24 2.17 -3.22 -12.78
N GLU A 25 3.04 -2.87 -11.83
CA GLU A 25 4.20 -3.67 -11.42
C GLU A 25 4.02 -4.33 -10.05
N VAL A 26 2.86 -4.13 -9.41
CA VAL A 26 2.50 -4.72 -8.13
C VAL A 26 2.47 -6.26 -8.22
N LYS A 27 3.48 -6.88 -7.63
CA LYS A 27 3.73 -8.33 -7.55
C LYS A 27 4.42 -8.65 -6.24
N ASP A 28 4.34 -9.91 -5.80
CA ASP A 28 5.13 -10.40 -4.67
C ASP A 28 6.57 -10.75 -5.08
N ASP A 29 7.40 -11.15 -4.11
CA ASP A 29 8.80 -11.52 -4.32
C ASP A 29 8.99 -12.71 -5.28
N GLU A 30 7.97 -13.55 -5.44
CA GLU A 30 7.94 -14.68 -6.36
C GLU A 30 7.46 -14.28 -7.77
N GLY A 31 7.01 -13.04 -7.94
CA GLY A 31 6.50 -12.48 -9.19
C GLY A 31 5.01 -12.75 -9.45
N ASN A 32 4.28 -13.30 -8.47
CA ASN A 32 2.84 -13.49 -8.57
C ASN A 32 2.12 -12.14 -8.48
N LYS A 33 0.99 -12.01 -9.18
CA LYS A 33 0.17 -10.79 -9.13
C LYS A 33 -0.40 -10.60 -7.73
N LEU A 34 -0.14 -9.43 -7.14
CA LEU A 34 -0.83 -8.98 -5.94
C LEU A 34 -2.04 -8.12 -6.31
N CYS A 35 -3.00 -8.10 -5.40
CA CYS A 35 -4.03 -7.08 -5.45
C CYS A 35 -3.51 -5.74 -4.93
N ALA A 36 -2.96 -5.76 -3.71
CA ALA A 36 -2.52 -4.55 -3.06
C ALA A 36 -1.50 -4.85 -1.97
N PRO A 37 -0.27 -4.31 -2.02
CA PRO A 37 0.56 -4.18 -0.83
C PRO A 37 0.02 -3.06 0.05
N LEU A 38 -0.09 -3.33 1.35
CA LEU A 38 -0.48 -2.39 2.40
C LEU A 38 0.73 -2.14 3.31
N TYR A 39 1.12 -0.90 3.54
CA TYR A 39 2.30 -0.56 4.33
C TYR A 39 1.91 0.08 5.66
N ALA A 40 2.62 -0.28 6.71
CA ALA A 40 2.36 0.21 8.06
C ALA A 40 3.02 1.57 8.33
N ASP A 41 4.16 1.85 7.69
CA ASP A 41 4.99 2.99 8.06
C ASP A 41 4.58 4.26 7.28
N SER A 42 4.42 5.37 8.00
CA SER A 42 4.21 6.70 7.42
C SER A 42 5.47 7.56 7.53
N SER A 43 5.67 8.46 6.56
CA SER A 43 6.80 9.39 6.57
C SER A 43 6.40 10.80 6.15
N VAL A 44 7.17 11.78 6.64
CA VAL A 44 7.10 13.19 6.22
C VAL A 44 7.59 13.37 4.77
N TYR A 45 8.35 12.41 4.25
CA TYR A 45 8.75 12.33 2.85
C TYR A 45 7.87 11.32 2.11
N TYR A 46 7.36 11.68 0.94
CA TYR A 46 6.40 10.83 0.20
C TYR A 46 7.06 9.55 -0.31
N GLU A 47 8.32 9.67 -0.71
CA GLU A 47 9.22 8.63 -1.18
C GLU A 47 9.61 7.61 -0.11
N ASP A 48 9.17 7.77 1.14
CA ASP A 48 9.43 6.82 2.21
C ASP A 48 8.13 6.13 2.70
N CYS A 49 6.96 6.50 2.16
CA CYS A 49 5.69 6.03 2.70
C CYS A 49 5.31 4.60 2.26
N CYS A 50 5.89 4.08 1.18
CA CYS A 50 5.65 2.72 0.69
C CYS A 50 6.86 1.81 0.92
N ALA A 51 7.37 1.85 2.15
CA ALA A 51 8.53 1.09 2.59
C ALA A 51 8.25 0.43 3.96
N GLY A 52 9.24 -0.28 4.48
CA GLY A 52 9.17 -0.85 5.83
C GLY A 52 8.25 -2.07 5.93
N ASP A 53 7.50 -2.17 7.03
CA ASP A 53 6.59 -3.30 7.27
C ASP A 53 5.39 -3.26 6.31
N TYR A 54 5.17 -4.35 5.56
CA TYR A 54 4.05 -4.46 4.63
C TYR A 54 3.30 -5.79 4.72
N LEU A 55 2.07 -5.77 4.22
CA LEU A 55 1.18 -6.92 4.06
C LEU A 55 0.74 -7.02 2.61
N ASP A 56 1.03 -8.15 1.99
CA ASP A 56 0.60 -8.47 0.63
C ASP A 56 -0.83 -9.00 0.61
N VAL A 57 -1.72 -8.29 -0.07
CA VAL A 57 -3.10 -8.73 -0.33
C VAL A 57 -3.17 -9.44 -1.67
N LYS A 58 -3.65 -10.68 -1.67
CA LYS A 58 -3.82 -11.50 -2.87
C LYS A 58 -5.12 -11.16 -3.60
N PRO A 59 -5.20 -11.39 -4.93
CA PRO A 59 -6.45 -11.29 -5.67
C PRO A 59 -7.54 -12.20 -5.07
N GLY A 60 -8.72 -11.64 -4.80
CA GLY A 60 -9.86 -12.39 -4.23
C GLY A 60 -9.80 -12.59 -2.72
N GLU A 61 -8.75 -12.12 -2.04
CA GLU A 61 -8.58 -12.32 -0.62
C GLU A 61 -9.63 -11.55 0.19
N ASP A 62 -10.27 -12.24 1.12
CA ASP A 62 -11.30 -11.73 2.01
C ASP A 62 -10.87 -11.95 3.47
N VAL A 63 -10.46 -10.87 4.12
CA VAL A 63 -9.91 -10.91 5.48
C VAL A 63 -10.80 -10.11 6.44
N PRO A 64 -11.67 -10.80 7.19
CA PRO A 64 -12.47 -10.15 8.20
C PRO A 64 -11.65 -9.72 9.43
N TYR A 65 -10.55 -10.40 9.72
CA TYR A 65 -9.68 -10.09 10.86
C TYR A 65 -8.23 -9.95 10.39
N ILE A 66 -7.78 -8.72 10.13
CA ILE A 66 -6.37 -8.48 9.79
C ILE A 66 -5.47 -8.89 10.96
N ALA A 67 -4.26 -9.36 10.66
CA ALA A 67 -3.25 -9.72 11.65
C ALA A 67 -2.98 -8.55 12.61
N LEU A 68 -2.75 -8.86 13.90
CA LEU A 68 -2.63 -7.86 14.97
C LEU A 68 -1.54 -6.81 14.68
N ARG A 69 -0.45 -7.20 14.02
CA ARG A 69 0.66 -6.31 13.63
C ARG A 69 0.20 -5.17 12.70
N PHE A 70 -0.78 -5.40 11.83
CA PHE A 70 -1.23 -4.43 10.82
C PHE A 70 -2.56 -3.75 11.17
N ASN A 71 -3.27 -4.28 12.17
CA ASN A 71 -4.56 -3.74 12.58
C ASN A 71 -4.43 -2.30 13.08
N ASN A 72 -5.13 -1.37 12.42
CA ASN A 72 -5.07 0.06 12.72
C ASN A 72 -3.63 0.60 12.64
N ARG A 73 -2.85 0.10 11.67
CA ARG A 73 -1.49 0.58 11.41
C ARG A 73 -1.19 0.88 9.94
N ILE A 74 -2.08 0.49 9.03
CA ILE A 74 -1.84 0.75 7.61
C ILE A 74 -1.97 2.25 7.34
N SER A 75 -0.93 2.83 6.75
CA SER A 75 -0.80 4.26 6.50
C SER A 75 -0.55 4.60 5.02
N SER A 76 -0.19 3.60 4.21
CA SER A 76 -0.14 3.72 2.75
C SER A 76 -0.52 2.41 2.07
N LEU A 77 -0.91 2.47 0.80
CA LEU A 77 -1.22 1.30 -0.01
C LEU A 77 -1.07 1.56 -1.50
N VAL A 78 -0.90 0.49 -2.28
CA VAL A 78 -1.02 0.54 -3.74
C VAL A 78 -2.03 -0.51 -4.18
N VAL A 79 -3.01 -0.13 -4.98
CA VAL A 79 -3.95 -1.08 -5.59
C VAL A 79 -3.53 -1.34 -7.02
N ALA A 80 -3.32 -2.60 -7.37
CA ALA A 80 -2.89 -3.04 -8.68
C ALA A 80 -3.90 -2.73 -9.78
N THR A 81 -3.42 -2.73 -11.02
CA THR A 81 -4.30 -2.57 -12.19
C THR A 81 -5.39 -3.65 -12.24
N ARG A 82 -6.61 -3.19 -12.59
CA ARG A 82 -7.84 -4.00 -12.63
C ARG A 82 -8.23 -4.62 -11.29
N CYS A 83 -7.71 -4.10 -10.18
CA CYS A 83 -8.12 -4.48 -8.84
C CYS A 83 -8.82 -3.31 -8.13
N GLU A 84 -9.59 -3.66 -7.12
CA GLU A 84 -10.29 -2.77 -6.22
C GLU A 84 -10.18 -3.34 -4.80
N LEU A 85 -9.71 -2.52 -3.87
CA LEU A 85 -9.58 -2.88 -2.47
C LEU A 85 -10.69 -2.21 -1.66
N THR A 86 -11.55 -3.00 -1.03
CA THR A 86 -12.52 -2.51 -0.05
C THR A 86 -11.97 -2.75 1.35
N VAL A 87 -12.02 -1.72 2.20
CA VAL A 87 -11.53 -1.77 3.58
C VAL A 87 -12.59 -1.30 4.56
N TRP A 88 -12.49 -1.78 5.80
CA TRP A 88 -13.37 -1.44 6.90
C TRP A 88 -12.59 -1.00 8.13
N SER A 89 -13.18 -0.06 8.88
CA SER A 89 -12.53 0.50 10.06
C SER A 89 -12.68 -0.36 11.32
N LYS A 90 -13.52 -1.38 11.30
CA LYS A 90 -13.72 -2.32 12.40
C LYS A 90 -13.83 -3.75 11.87
N LYS A 91 -13.36 -4.70 12.67
CA LYS A 91 -13.57 -6.14 12.44
C LYS A 91 -15.00 -6.54 12.82
N PRO A 92 -15.62 -7.53 12.16
CA PRO A 92 -15.05 -8.33 11.07
C PRO A 92 -15.21 -7.72 9.67
N LYS A 93 -15.91 -6.60 9.50
CA LYS A 93 -16.15 -5.85 8.24
C LYS A 93 -17.22 -4.79 8.51
N ASP A 94 -16.96 -3.95 9.50
CA ASP A 94 -17.94 -3.03 10.08
C ASP A 94 -17.37 -1.60 10.22
N GLY A 95 -18.21 -0.66 10.64
CA GLY A 95 -17.87 0.75 10.78
C GLY A 95 -17.82 1.46 9.43
N THR A 96 -16.87 2.40 9.29
CA THR A 96 -16.72 3.12 8.02
C THR A 96 -16.09 2.22 6.99
N THR A 97 -16.61 2.28 5.76
CA THR A 97 -16.11 1.51 4.62
C THR A 97 -15.51 2.46 3.58
N LYS A 98 -14.43 2.05 2.94
CA LYS A 98 -13.90 2.74 1.76
C LYS A 98 -13.46 1.74 0.71
N LYS A 99 -13.64 2.16 -0.54
CA LYS A 99 -13.22 1.46 -1.73
C LYS A 99 -12.11 2.26 -2.39
N PHE A 100 -10.95 1.63 -2.56
CA PHE A 100 -9.80 2.17 -3.27
C PHE A 100 -9.75 1.55 -4.67
N SER A 101 -9.69 2.40 -5.68
CA SER A 101 -9.49 1.99 -7.07
C SER A 101 -8.00 1.74 -7.34
N SER A 102 -7.66 1.16 -8.49
CA SER A 102 -6.27 1.06 -8.95
C SER A 102 -5.53 2.40 -8.82
N GLY A 103 -4.36 2.39 -8.17
CA GLY A 103 -3.62 3.61 -7.88
C GLY A 103 -2.67 3.46 -6.69
N ALA A 104 -1.71 4.38 -6.57
CA ALA A 104 -0.88 4.51 -5.38
C ALA A 104 -1.50 5.54 -4.42
N TYR A 105 -1.55 5.19 -3.14
CA TYR A 105 -2.07 6.02 -2.05
C TYR A 105 -0.98 6.12 -0.98
N PRO A 106 0.03 6.97 -1.20
CA PRO A 106 1.19 7.06 -0.32
C PRO A 106 0.84 7.57 1.08
N ARG A 107 -0.27 8.28 1.27
CA ARG A 107 -0.67 8.81 2.58
C ARG A 107 -2.16 8.69 2.82
N LEU A 108 -2.55 7.73 3.65
CA LEU A 108 -3.94 7.57 4.06
C LEU A 108 -4.40 8.71 5.00
N ALA A 109 -3.47 9.45 5.59
CA ALA A 109 -3.75 10.69 6.32
C ALA A 109 -4.49 11.76 5.48
N GLU A 110 -4.28 11.75 4.15
CA GLU A 110 -4.93 12.67 3.20
C GLU A 110 -6.28 12.13 2.70
N VAL A 111 -6.58 10.87 3.00
CA VAL A 111 -7.79 10.19 2.56
C VAL A 111 -8.84 10.31 3.65
N LYS A 112 -9.85 11.16 3.44
CA LYS A 112 -10.93 11.40 4.40
C LYS A 112 -11.72 10.14 4.76
N LYS A 113 -12.05 9.98 6.04
CA LYS A 113 -12.92 8.92 6.59
C LYS A 113 -14.23 9.50 7.10
N GLY A 114 -15.12 9.85 6.17
CA GLY A 114 -16.38 10.54 6.50
C GLY A 114 -16.16 12.02 6.82
N LEU A 115 -16.95 12.55 7.77
CA LEU A 115 -16.89 13.97 8.15
C LEU A 115 -15.71 14.30 9.09
N LEU A 116 -15.25 13.33 9.87
CA LEU A 116 -14.17 13.50 10.86
C LEU A 116 -13.12 12.41 10.67
N GLY A 117 -11.84 12.83 10.59
CA GLY A 117 -10.70 11.93 10.49
C GLY A 117 -10.37 11.45 9.08
N ASN A 118 -9.38 10.56 9.02
CA ASN A 118 -8.80 10.03 7.80
C ASN A 118 -8.62 8.50 7.91
N TRP A 119 -8.07 7.89 6.87
CA TRP A 119 -7.87 6.44 6.78
C TRP A 119 -6.53 5.96 7.32
N ASP A 120 -5.66 6.88 7.75
CA ASP A 120 -4.42 6.54 8.45
C ASP A 120 -4.74 5.72 9.68
N ASP A 121 -3.98 4.64 9.90
CA ASP A 121 -4.09 3.77 11.07
C ASP A 121 -5.53 3.31 11.36
N SER A 122 -6.34 3.16 10.32
CA SER A 122 -7.77 2.92 10.47
C SER A 122 -8.25 1.63 9.86
N ILE A 123 -7.42 0.90 9.10
CA ILE A 123 -7.83 -0.34 8.42
C ILE A 123 -7.79 -1.52 9.41
N SER A 124 -8.91 -2.23 9.51
CA SER A 124 -9.09 -3.39 10.40
C SER A 124 -9.52 -4.67 9.67
N SER A 125 -10.12 -4.55 8.48
CA SER A 125 -10.54 -5.66 7.62
C SER A 125 -10.46 -5.22 6.17
N TYR A 126 -10.36 -6.18 5.25
CA TYR A 126 -10.35 -5.88 3.82
C TYR A 126 -10.93 -7.00 2.96
N TYR A 127 -11.22 -6.65 1.71
CA TYR A 127 -11.58 -7.56 0.64
C TYR A 127 -11.02 -6.98 -0.64
N CYS A 128 -10.33 -7.82 -1.41
CA CYS A 128 -9.90 -7.43 -2.74
C CYS A 128 -10.64 -8.19 -3.85
N LYS A 129 -11.12 -7.43 -4.82
CA LYS A 129 -11.61 -7.95 -6.11
C LYS A 129 -10.67 -7.53 -7.24
N CYS A 130 -10.25 -8.49 -8.06
CA CYS A 130 -9.54 -8.24 -9.32
C CYS A 130 -10.31 -8.85 -10.49
N ASN A 131 -10.25 -8.21 -11.67
CA ASN A 131 -10.84 -8.69 -12.92
C ASN A 131 -9.78 -8.99 -13.99
#